data_AF-A9TFJ7-F1
#
_entry.id   AF-A9TFJ7-F1
#
_cell.length_a   1.000
_cell.length_b   1.000
_cell.length_c   1.000
_cell.angle_alpha   90.00
_cell.angle_beta   90.00
_cell.angle_gamma   90.00
#
_symmetry.space_group_name_H-M   'P 1'
#
loop_
_entity.id
_entity.type
_entity.pdbx_description
1 polymer ?
#
loop_
_entity_poly.entity_id
_entity_poly.type
_entity_poly.pdbx_seq_one_letter_code
_entity_poly.pdbx_strand_id
1 'polypeptide(L)'
;MGWSPESAAQAYMQTVELCMVGIGKKYTSTAVEHHSTEFLAALAGGIEAKLLVQVTTCASPATVALAVAARKTGGRLICVLSESDALLNAMVAMNTLGLSRVVEFIVGNSKDILPQFSDVDFALIDCKQEESLDIFDHLRLTPTRAVVVAENLFKRDARASYEKKMTNRPGFNSTILPIGKGIEVARLCRDEKRTGKRRINKRVSWAMDMEDILQR
;
A
#
# COMPACT_ATOMS: atom_id res chain seq x y z
N MET A 1 -16.32 -9.26 0.71
CA MET A 1 -15.50 -8.20 1.31
C MET A 1 -16.46 -7.10 1.73
N GLY A 2 -16.63 -6.90 3.03
CA GLY A 2 -17.32 -5.71 3.53
C GLY A 2 -16.26 -4.61 3.65
N TRP A 3 -16.51 -3.46 3.03
CA TRP A 3 -15.78 -2.25 3.38
C TRP A 3 -16.33 -1.74 4.71
N SER A 4 -15.46 -1.39 5.65
CA SER A 4 -15.82 -0.80 6.94
C SER A 4 -15.48 0.70 6.93
N PRO A 5 -16.48 1.59 6.71
CA PRO A 5 -16.24 3.04 6.76
C PRO A 5 -15.72 3.49 8.13
N GLU A 6 -16.19 2.84 9.20
CA GLU A 6 -15.76 3.16 10.56
C GLU A 6 -14.28 2.81 10.78
N SER A 7 -13.86 1.60 10.40
CA SER A 7 -12.46 1.20 10.53
C SER A 7 -11.55 2.06 9.65
N ALA A 8 -11.99 2.41 8.44
CA ALA A 8 -11.28 3.32 7.56
C ALA A 8 -11.09 4.71 8.19
N ALA A 9 -12.17 5.31 8.69
CA ALA A 9 -12.15 6.64 9.29
C ALA A 9 -11.30 6.68 10.57
N GLN A 10 -11.42 5.66 11.43
CA GLN A 10 -10.62 5.58 12.65
C GLN A 10 -9.13 5.38 12.36
N ALA A 11 -8.78 4.55 11.36
CA ALA A 11 -7.39 4.37 10.95
C ALA A 11 -6.82 5.68 10.39
N TYR A 12 -7.56 6.35 9.50
CA TYR A 12 -7.22 7.68 8.97
C TYR A 12 -6.93 8.68 10.09
N MET A 13 -7.90 8.90 10.99
CA MET A 13 -7.80 9.94 12.03
C MET A 13 -6.62 9.68 12.97
N GLN A 14 -6.44 8.43 13.39
CA GLN A 14 -5.35 8.08 14.29
C GLN A 14 -3.97 8.19 13.62
N THR A 15 -3.87 7.85 12.34
CA THR A 15 -2.63 8.06 11.58
C THR A 15 -2.30 9.54 11.47
N VAL A 16 -3.28 10.38 11.14
CA VAL A 16 -3.09 11.85 11.08
C VAL A 16 -2.57 12.37 12.41
N GLU A 17 -3.20 11.98 13.53
CA GLU A 17 -2.77 12.37 14.88
C GLU A 17 -1.31 11.97 15.16
N LEU A 18 -0.95 10.70 14.94
CA LEU A 18 0.40 10.20 15.22
C LEU A 18 1.47 10.80 14.30
N CYS A 19 1.13 11.10 13.04
CA CYS A 19 2.03 11.75 12.10
C CYS A 19 2.19 13.26 12.39
N MET A 20 1.15 13.94 12.89
CA MET A 20 1.20 15.36 13.26
C MET A 20 1.99 15.62 14.56
N VAL A 21 1.98 14.68 15.52
CA VAL A 21 2.65 14.82 16.84
C VAL A 21 4.20 14.71 16.77
N GLY A 22 4.79 14.66 15.56
CA GLY A 22 6.18 15.05 15.35
C GLY A 22 7.24 13.97 15.62
N ILE A 23 6.85 12.72 15.89
CA ILE A 23 7.80 11.61 16.04
C ILE A 23 8.35 11.15 14.67
N GLY A 24 7.64 11.45 13.57
CA GLY A 24 8.11 11.20 12.20
C GLY A 24 9.30 12.07 11.78
N LYS A 25 9.40 13.33 12.23
CA LYS A 25 10.43 14.27 11.73
C LYS A 25 11.87 13.96 12.16
N LYS A 26 12.05 13.13 13.21
CA LYS A 26 13.39 12.82 13.76
C LYS A 26 13.99 11.50 13.26
N TYR A 27 13.14 10.59 12.76
CA TYR A 27 13.53 9.23 12.38
C TYR A 27 13.03 8.79 10.99
N THR A 28 12.18 9.60 10.35
CA THR A 28 11.78 9.38 8.94
C THR A 28 12.42 10.47 8.10
N SER A 29 12.97 10.09 6.94
CA SER A 29 13.58 11.02 5.99
C SER A 29 12.65 12.22 5.72
N THR A 30 13.10 13.40 6.14
CA THR A 30 12.44 14.69 5.93
C THR A 30 12.40 15.04 4.45
N ALA A 31 11.40 14.55 3.71
CA ALA A 31 10.89 15.09 2.42
C ALA A 31 9.81 14.20 1.77
N VAL A 32 9.16 13.30 2.52
CA VAL A 32 8.11 12.45 1.97
C VAL A 32 6.78 13.17 2.13
N GLU A 33 6.20 13.58 1.01
CA GLU A 33 4.84 14.12 0.93
C GLU A 33 3.87 13.12 1.57
N HIS A 34 3.16 13.57 2.60
CA HIS A 34 2.35 12.72 3.47
C HIS A 34 1.07 12.23 2.78
N HIS A 35 0.74 12.73 1.58
CA HIS A 35 -0.58 12.59 0.94
C HIS A 35 -1.04 11.15 0.69
N SER A 36 -0.12 10.19 0.58
CA SER A 36 -0.46 8.78 0.43
C SER A 36 -0.71 8.08 1.76
N THR A 37 -0.19 8.62 2.86
CA THR A 37 -0.13 7.96 4.17
C THR A 37 -1.53 7.76 4.74
N GLU A 38 -2.36 8.80 4.71
CA GLU A 38 -3.72 8.72 5.23
C GLU A 38 -4.61 7.85 4.34
N PHE A 39 -4.39 7.88 3.02
CA PHE A 39 -5.05 7.01 2.07
C PHE A 39 -4.74 5.53 2.36
N LEU A 40 -3.47 5.18 2.59
CA LEU A 40 -3.06 3.83 2.93
C LEU A 40 -3.69 3.34 4.24
N ALA A 41 -3.73 4.19 5.28
CA ALA A 41 -4.38 3.89 6.54
C ALA A 41 -5.87 3.59 6.36
N ALA A 42 -6.57 4.48 5.65
CA ALA A 42 -8.00 4.34 5.38
C ALA A 42 -8.29 3.09 4.53
N LEU A 43 -7.48 2.82 3.52
CA LEU A 43 -7.64 1.69 2.63
C LEU A 43 -7.43 0.37 3.38
N ALA A 44 -6.31 0.21 4.08
CA ALA A 44 -5.99 -1.00 4.83
C ALA A 44 -6.97 -1.23 5.99
N GLY A 45 -7.34 -0.17 6.71
CA GLY A 45 -8.33 -0.22 7.78
C GLY A 45 -9.74 -0.54 7.27
N GLY A 46 -10.14 0.08 6.15
CA GLY A 46 -11.46 -0.10 5.56
C GLY A 46 -11.67 -1.45 4.91
N ILE A 47 -10.63 -2.05 4.34
CA ILE A 47 -10.69 -3.46 3.94
C ILE A 47 -10.51 -4.42 5.13
N GLU A 48 -10.40 -3.93 6.37
CA GLU A 48 -10.07 -4.67 7.59
C GLU A 48 -8.96 -5.74 7.43
N ALA A 49 -7.82 -5.33 6.87
CA ALA A 49 -6.70 -6.22 6.61
C ALA A 49 -6.14 -6.83 7.92
N LYS A 50 -5.95 -8.17 7.96
CA LYS A 50 -5.41 -8.86 9.13
C LYS A 50 -3.91 -9.11 9.02
N LEU A 51 -3.44 -9.48 7.83
CA LEU A 51 -2.01 -9.62 7.54
C LEU A 51 -1.60 -8.55 6.54
N LEU A 52 -0.80 -7.60 7.02
CA LEU A 52 -0.24 -6.54 6.21
C LEU A 52 1.25 -6.81 6.01
N VAL A 53 1.74 -6.53 4.82
CA VAL A 53 3.15 -6.62 4.47
C VAL A 53 3.62 -5.28 3.90
N GLN A 54 4.78 -4.82 4.31
CA GLN A 54 5.47 -3.70 3.70
C GLN A 54 6.86 -4.13 3.28
N VAL A 55 7.27 -3.75 2.07
CA VAL A 55 8.67 -3.82 1.62
C VAL A 55 9.16 -2.39 1.44
N THR A 56 10.20 -2.00 2.18
CA THR A 56 10.74 -0.64 2.19
C THR A 56 12.22 -0.62 2.56
N THR A 57 12.93 0.48 2.27
CA THR A 57 14.31 0.69 2.71
C THR A 57 14.39 1.16 4.17
N CYS A 58 13.40 1.93 4.63
CA CYS A 58 13.34 2.43 6.00
C CYS A 58 11.89 2.64 6.46
N ALA A 59 11.70 2.71 7.78
CA ALA A 59 10.39 3.03 8.34
C ALA A 59 9.99 4.46 7.96
N SER A 60 8.75 4.60 7.49
CA SER A 60 8.20 5.86 6.97
C SER A 60 6.83 6.16 7.61
N PRO A 61 6.22 7.33 7.36
CA PRO A 61 4.83 7.57 7.74
C PRO A 61 3.87 6.48 7.24
N ALA A 62 4.12 5.90 6.07
CA ALA A 62 3.34 4.76 5.57
C ALA A 62 3.47 3.52 6.47
N THR A 63 4.64 3.26 7.06
CA THR A 63 4.80 2.19 8.06
C THR A 63 3.93 2.44 9.29
N VAL A 64 3.84 3.69 9.75
CA VAL A 64 2.96 4.08 10.86
C VAL A 64 1.49 3.88 10.48
N ALA A 65 1.09 4.29 9.27
CA ALA A 65 -0.26 4.10 8.75
C ALA A 65 -0.70 2.64 8.75
N LEU A 66 0.15 1.75 8.22
CA LEU A 66 -0.15 0.32 8.18
C LEU A 66 -0.16 -0.31 9.58
N ALA A 67 0.74 0.11 10.48
CA ALA A 67 0.74 -0.34 11.86
C ALA A 67 -0.54 0.09 12.61
N VAL A 68 -1.02 1.31 12.38
CA VAL A 68 -2.30 1.80 12.92
C VAL A 68 -3.46 0.97 12.39
N ALA A 69 -3.50 0.73 11.08
CA ALA A 69 -4.53 -0.11 10.45
C ALA A 69 -4.51 -1.54 11.01
N ALA A 70 -3.33 -2.14 11.17
CA ALA A 70 -3.14 -3.45 11.79
C ALA A 70 -3.71 -3.48 13.22
N ARG A 71 -3.35 -2.50 14.06
CA ARG A 71 -3.87 -2.40 15.43
C ARG A 71 -5.40 -2.27 15.45
N LYS A 72 -5.95 -1.42 14.59
CA LYS A 72 -7.40 -1.15 14.53
C LYS A 72 -8.22 -2.37 14.12
N THR A 73 -7.65 -3.18 13.23
CA THR A 73 -8.30 -4.38 12.71
C THR A 73 -7.96 -5.61 13.53
N GLY A 74 -7.10 -5.53 14.54
CA GLY A 74 -6.60 -6.70 15.27
C GLY A 74 -5.72 -7.61 14.41
N GLY A 75 -5.07 -7.04 13.40
CA GLY A 75 -4.08 -7.67 12.54
C GLY A 75 -2.64 -7.43 12.99
N ARG A 76 -1.70 -7.76 12.11
CA ARG A 76 -0.26 -7.49 12.26
C ARG A 76 0.37 -7.03 10.96
N LEU A 77 1.44 -6.26 11.07
CA LEU A 77 2.28 -5.77 9.98
C LEU A 77 3.64 -6.49 10.00
N ILE A 78 4.00 -7.09 8.88
CA ILE A 78 5.37 -7.53 8.59
C ILE A 78 6.05 -6.45 7.75
N CYS A 79 7.11 -5.84 8.26
CA CYS A 79 7.88 -4.83 7.54
C CYS A 79 9.25 -5.39 7.17
N VAL A 80 9.45 -5.66 5.88
CA VAL A 80 10.70 -6.15 5.32
C VAL A 80 11.57 -4.96 4.94
N LEU A 81 12.71 -4.83 5.62
CA LEU A 81 13.72 -3.80 5.39
C LEU A 81 14.84 -4.35 4.51
N SER A 82 15.17 -3.63 3.45
CA SER A 82 16.31 -4.00 2.58
C SER A 82 17.67 -3.70 3.22
N GLU A 83 17.74 -2.77 4.17
CA GLU A 83 18.98 -2.30 4.82
C GLU A 83 18.92 -2.48 6.34
N SER A 84 19.97 -3.01 6.95
CA SER A 84 20.06 -3.26 8.40
C SER A 84 20.09 -1.99 9.23
N ASP A 85 20.69 -0.92 8.69
CA ASP A 85 20.99 0.30 9.43
C ASP A 85 19.71 1.08 9.78
N ALA A 86 18.61 0.79 9.09
CA ALA A 86 17.29 1.35 9.37
C ALA A 86 16.55 0.65 10.53
N LEU A 87 16.95 -0.57 10.90
CA LEU A 87 16.19 -1.42 11.84
C LEU A 87 16.06 -0.79 13.23
N LEU A 88 17.17 -0.30 13.80
CA LEU A 88 17.15 0.27 15.15
C LEU A 88 16.24 1.49 15.23
N ASN A 89 16.35 2.40 14.27
CA ASN A 89 15.50 3.60 14.20
C ASN A 89 14.03 3.24 14.01
N ALA A 90 13.73 2.23 13.18
CA ALA A 90 12.37 1.75 12.96
C ALA A 90 11.74 1.19 14.24
N MET A 91 12.47 0.34 14.98
CA MET A 91 12.00 -0.22 16.25
C MET A 91 11.77 0.87 17.30
N VAL A 92 12.71 1.81 17.45
CA VAL A 92 12.58 2.94 18.38
C VAL A 92 11.34 3.76 18.03
N ALA A 93 11.15 4.12 16.76
CA ALA A 93 9.99 4.89 16.32
C ALA A 93 8.66 4.19 16.63
N MET A 94 8.52 2.90 16.28
CA MET A 94 7.29 2.16 16.56
C MET A 94 7.05 1.98 18.06
N ASN A 95 8.10 1.83 18.86
CA ASN A 95 7.97 1.75 20.31
C ASN A 95 7.51 3.08 20.92
N THR A 96 8.10 4.20 20.51
CA THR A 96 7.69 5.55 20.95
C THR A 96 6.23 5.84 20.60
N LEU A 97 5.75 5.32 19.47
CA LEU A 97 4.36 5.46 19.02
C LEU A 97 3.38 4.44 19.63
N GLY A 98 3.86 3.51 20.47
CA GLY A 98 3.03 2.46 21.07
C GLY A 98 2.47 1.46 20.04
N LEU A 99 3.20 1.25 18.94
CA LEU A 99 2.85 0.37 17.81
C LEU A 99 3.74 -0.89 17.74
N SER A 100 4.74 -1.02 18.61
CA SER A 100 5.67 -2.15 18.62
C SER A 100 5.02 -3.54 18.74
N ARG A 101 3.82 -3.63 19.31
CA ARG A 101 3.09 -4.91 19.47
C ARG A 101 2.46 -5.44 18.18
N VAL A 102 2.31 -4.60 17.16
CA VAL A 102 1.61 -4.97 15.91
C VAL A 102 2.54 -4.96 14.70
N VAL A 103 3.82 -4.63 14.88
CA VAL A 103 4.81 -4.56 13.80
C VAL A 103 5.96 -5.52 14.08
N GLU A 104 6.27 -6.35 13.10
CA GLU A 104 7.43 -7.23 13.08
C GLU A 104 8.38 -6.76 11.96
N PHE A 105 9.62 -6.43 12.31
CA PHE A 105 10.63 -6.01 11.35
C PHE A 105 11.53 -7.20 10.99
N ILE A 106 11.75 -7.40 9.69
CA ILE A 106 12.65 -8.43 9.16
C ILE A 106 13.62 -7.75 8.20
N VAL A 107 14.93 -7.94 8.41
CA VAL A 107 15.96 -7.41 7.50
C VAL A 107 16.38 -8.49 6.53
N GLY A 108 16.37 -8.19 5.23
CA GLY A 108 16.90 -9.10 4.22
C GLY A 108 16.24 -8.93 2.85
N ASN A 109 16.50 -9.91 1.97
CA ASN A 109 15.93 -9.95 0.64
C ASN A 109 14.44 -10.30 0.69
N SER A 110 13.59 -9.40 0.19
CA SER A 110 12.14 -9.60 0.15
C SER A 110 11.73 -10.84 -0.64
N LYS A 111 12.46 -11.21 -1.70
CA LYS A 111 12.13 -12.39 -2.53
C LYS A 111 12.21 -13.71 -1.75
N ASP A 112 13.07 -13.77 -0.73
CA ASP A 112 13.26 -14.96 0.12
C ASP A 112 12.33 -14.95 1.34
N ILE A 113 11.93 -13.76 1.80
CA ILE A 113 11.12 -13.57 3.01
C ILE A 113 9.62 -13.68 2.70
N LEU A 114 9.15 -13.02 1.63
CA LEU A 114 7.73 -12.94 1.30
C LEU A 114 7.03 -14.31 1.11
N PRO A 115 7.66 -15.34 0.51
CA PRO A 115 7.03 -16.64 0.35
C PRO A 115 6.70 -17.36 1.67
N GLN A 116 7.26 -16.91 2.80
CA GLN A 116 7.02 -17.49 4.12
C GLN A 116 5.66 -17.08 4.73
N PHE A 117 5.05 -16.02 4.19
CA PHE A 117 3.76 -15.50 4.66
C PHE A 117 2.66 -15.86 3.66
N SER A 118 1.65 -16.61 4.11
CA SER A 118 0.42 -16.86 3.34
C SER A 118 -0.69 -15.90 3.75
N ASP A 119 -1.70 -15.76 2.88
CA ASP A 119 -2.92 -15.01 3.17
C ASP A 119 -2.68 -13.53 3.49
N VAL A 120 -1.80 -12.91 2.70
CA VAL A 120 -1.55 -11.47 2.79
C VAL A 120 -2.78 -10.71 2.26
N ASP A 121 -3.40 -9.92 3.14
CA ASP A 121 -4.59 -9.10 2.82
C ASP A 121 -4.21 -7.74 2.24
N PHE A 122 -3.07 -7.19 2.66
CA PHE A 122 -2.60 -5.90 2.18
C PHE A 122 -1.09 -5.91 2.02
N ALA A 123 -0.57 -5.49 0.87
CA ALA A 123 0.85 -5.33 0.66
C ALA A 123 1.18 -3.92 0.18
N LEU A 124 2.21 -3.31 0.76
CA LEU A 124 2.80 -2.06 0.29
C LEU A 124 4.21 -2.32 -0.23
N ILE A 125 4.46 -1.93 -1.47
CA ILE A 125 5.77 -2.04 -2.14
C ILE A 125 6.31 -0.62 -2.35
N ASP A 126 7.18 -0.19 -1.45
CA ASP A 126 7.87 1.10 -1.50
C ASP A 126 9.35 0.89 -1.87
N CYS A 127 9.58 0.31 -3.05
CA CYS A 127 10.91 0.02 -3.57
C CYS A 127 11.09 0.59 -4.99
N LYS A 128 12.31 0.48 -5.52
CA LYS A 128 12.65 0.91 -6.88
C LYS A 128 11.82 0.14 -7.93
N GLN A 129 11.63 0.78 -9.08
CA GLN A 129 10.72 0.35 -10.14
C GLN A 129 10.93 -1.09 -10.61
N GLU A 130 12.18 -1.50 -10.83
CA GLU A 130 12.53 -2.79 -11.44
C GLU A 130 12.24 -3.98 -10.53
N GLU A 131 12.32 -3.77 -9.21
CA GLU A 131 12.09 -4.81 -8.21
C GLU A 131 10.59 -4.98 -7.90
N SER A 132 9.77 -3.96 -8.14
CA SER A 132 8.37 -3.94 -7.70
C SER A 132 7.48 -5.01 -8.35
N LEU A 133 7.69 -5.33 -9.63
CA LEU A 133 6.94 -6.39 -10.33
C LEU A 133 7.38 -7.77 -9.85
N ASP A 134 8.67 -7.99 -9.67
CA ASP A 134 9.19 -9.26 -9.20
C ASP A 134 8.70 -9.55 -7.77
N ILE A 135 8.77 -8.55 -6.88
CA ILE A 135 8.29 -8.65 -5.49
C ILE A 135 6.82 -9.06 -5.44
N PHE A 136 6.02 -8.52 -6.36
CA PHE A 136 4.60 -8.86 -6.46
C PHE A 136 4.40 -10.37 -6.67
N ASP A 137 5.25 -11.03 -7.46
CA ASP A 137 5.13 -12.45 -7.78
C ASP A 137 5.46 -13.36 -6.58
N HIS A 138 6.18 -12.84 -5.58
CA HIS A 138 6.53 -13.58 -4.37
C HIS A 138 5.47 -13.46 -3.25
N LEU A 139 4.46 -12.60 -3.41
CA LEU A 139 3.38 -12.43 -2.44
C LEU A 139 2.35 -13.55 -2.54
N ARG A 140 2.08 -14.24 -1.43
CA ARG A 140 0.98 -15.21 -1.32
C ARG A 140 -0.27 -14.50 -0.79
N LEU A 141 -1.01 -13.92 -1.72
CA LEU A 141 -2.16 -13.05 -1.45
C LEU A 141 -3.44 -13.82 -1.09
N THR A 142 -4.26 -13.24 -0.20
CA THR A 142 -5.60 -13.73 0.09
C THR A 142 -6.48 -13.70 -1.18
N PRO A 143 -7.00 -14.84 -1.69
CA PRO A 143 -7.62 -14.96 -3.01
C PRO A 143 -8.82 -14.04 -3.33
N THR A 144 -9.43 -13.42 -2.33
CA THR A 144 -10.65 -12.60 -2.50
C THR A 144 -10.60 -11.23 -1.85
N ARG A 145 -9.56 -10.95 -1.05
CA ARG A 145 -9.49 -9.74 -0.21
C ARG A 145 -8.24 -8.90 -0.47
N ALA A 146 -7.23 -9.47 -1.12
CA ALA A 146 -5.94 -8.84 -1.21
C ALA A 146 -5.92 -7.56 -2.04
N VAL A 147 -5.26 -6.55 -1.48
CA VAL A 147 -4.90 -5.30 -2.15
C VAL A 147 -3.38 -5.15 -2.08
N VAL A 148 -2.76 -4.88 -3.21
CA VAL A 148 -1.34 -4.56 -3.30
C VAL A 148 -1.22 -3.12 -3.76
N VAL A 149 -0.39 -2.35 -3.08
CA VAL A 149 -0.16 -0.95 -3.37
C VAL A 149 1.32 -0.74 -3.67
N ALA A 150 1.61 -0.07 -4.78
CA ALA A 150 2.96 0.34 -5.13
C ALA A 150 3.04 1.87 -5.14
N GLU A 151 4.01 2.43 -4.42
CA GLU A 151 4.21 3.88 -4.30
C GLU A 151 5.35 4.40 -5.19
N ASN A 152 5.46 5.73 -5.31
CA ASN A 152 6.52 6.42 -6.04
C ASN A 152 6.56 6.09 -7.54
N LEU A 153 5.39 6.04 -8.19
CA LEU A 153 5.27 5.72 -9.63
C LEU A 153 5.73 6.82 -10.58
N PHE A 154 5.63 8.08 -10.18
CA PHE A 154 5.93 9.24 -11.02
C PHE A 154 7.38 9.71 -10.92
N LYS A 155 8.18 9.10 -10.04
CA LYS A 155 9.66 9.24 -10.02
C LYS A 155 10.36 8.29 -11.01
N ARG A 156 9.60 7.62 -11.88
CA ARG A 156 10.05 6.44 -12.64
C ARG A 156 10.21 6.75 -14.12
N ASP A 157 11.42 6.56 -14.67
CA ASP A 157 11.72 6.80 -16.08
C ASP A 157 11.00 5.80 -17.02
N ALA A 158 10.64 4.60 -16.55
CA ALA A 158 10.05 3.54 -17.38
C ALA A 158 8.55 3.29 -17.13
N ARG A 159 7.78 4.33 -16.78
CA ARG A 159 6.36 4.24 -16.41
C ARG A 159 5.50 3.45 -17.40
N ALA A 160 5.62 3.74 -18.69
CA ALA A 160 4.80 3.09 -19.73
C ALA A 160 5.03 1.57 -19.83
N SER A 161 6.27 1.10 -19.58
CA SER A 161 6.61 -0.32 -19.59
C SER A 161 5.99 -1.06 -18.40
N TYR A 162 6.03 -0.43 -17.23
CA TYR A 162 5.40 -0.94 -16.01
C TYR A 162 3.88 -0.99 -16.12
N GLU A 163 3.24 0.11 -16.56
CA GLU A 163 1.79 0.19 -16.79
C GLU A 163 1.31 -0.88 -17.76
N LYS A 164 2.05 -1.11 -18.86
CA LYS A 164 1.73 -2.16 -19.83
C LYS A 164 1.83 -3.56 -19.22
N LYS A 165 2.83 -3.84 -18.38
CA LYS A 165 2.97 -5.14 -17.70
C LYS A 165 1.83 -5.37 -16.71
N MET A 166 1.46 -4.34 -15.94
CA MET A 166 0.42 -4.48 -14.91
C MET A 166 -0.99 -4.54 -15.50
N THR A 167 -1.29 -3.74 -16.53
CA THR A 167 -2.57 -3.78 -17.25
C THR A 167 -2.85 -5.14 -17.90
N ASN A 168 -1.79 -5.83 -18.35
CA ASN A 168 -1.90 -7.13 -19.00
C ASN A 168 -1.83 -8.31 -18.01
N ARG A 169 -1.74 -8.04 -16.70
CA ARG A 169 -1.58 -9.09 -15.70
C ARG A 169 -2.92 -9.80 -15.44
N PRO A 170 -3.04 -11.10 -15.74
CA PRO A 170 -4.29 -11.83 -15.53
C PRO A 170 -4.61 -11.95 -14.03
N GLY A 171 -5.90 -11.82 -13.68
CA GLY A 171 -6.37 -11.95 -12.30
C GLY A 171 -6.24 -10.69 -11.45
N PHE A 172 -5.72 -9.57 -11.97
CA PHE A 172 -5.61 -8.32 -11.23
C PHE A 172 -6.35 -7.19 -11.94
N ASN A 173 -6.98 -6.32 -11.16
CA ASN A 173 -7.46 -5.03 -11.62
C ASN A 173 -6.66 -3.95 -10.93
N SER A 174 -5.95 -3.14 -11.71
CA SER A 174 -5.03 -2.13 -11.22
C SER A 174 -5.47 -0.74 -11.63
N THR A 175 -5.27 0.24 -10.77
CA THR A 175 -5.55 1.65 -11.06
C THR A 175 -4.47 2.54 -10.47
N ILE A 176 -3.97 3.46 -11.27
CA ILE A 176 -3.00 4.46 -10.84
C ILE A 176 -3.75 5.73 -10.43
N LEU A 177 -3.49 6.19 -9.21
CA LEU A 177 -4.08 7.37 -8.62
C LEU A 177 -3.03 8.48 -8.53
N PRO A 178 -3.40 9.74 -8.85
CA PRO A 178 -2.51 10.89 -8.75
C PRO A 178 -2.39 11.39 -7.29
N ILE A 179 -2.10 10.49 -6.36
CA ILE A 179 -1.90 10.79 -4.94
C ILE A 179 -0.40 10.80 -4.65
N GLY A 180 0.11 11.87 -4.05
CA GLY A 180 1.54 12.06 -3.82
C GLY A 180 2.35 11.91 -5.11
N LYS A 181 3.35 11.04 -5.09
CA LYS A 181 4.21 10.74 -6.26
C LYS A 181 3.68 9.60 -7.12
N GLY A 182 2.37 9.36 -7.08
CA GLY A 182 1.70 8.31 -7.81
C GLY A 182 1.66 7.01 -7.05
N ILE A 183 0.44 6.51 -6.87
CA ILE A 183 0.15 5.24 -6.20
C ILE A 183 -0.59 4.34 -7.17
N GLU A 184 -0.17 3.10 -7.30
CA GLU A 184 -0.92 2.07 -8.01
C GLU A 184 -1.58 1.19 -6.97
N VAL A 185 -2.89 1.03 -7.11
CA VAL A 185 -3.68 0.12 -6.29
C VAL A 185 -4.10 -1.04 -7.17
N ALA A 186 -3.54 -2.21 -6.91
CA ALA A 186 -3.86 -3.45 -7.57
C ALA A 186 -4.69 -4.34 -6.65
N ARG A 187 -5.85 -4.76 -7.13
CA ARG A 187 -6.72 -5.69 -6.43
C ARG A 187 -6.73 -7.03 -7.14
N LEU A 188 -6.63 -8.11 -6.38
CA LEU A 188 -6.87 -9.44 -6.91
C LEU A 188 -8.35 -9.61 -7.25
N CYS A 189 -8.65 -9.86 -8.52
CA CYS A 189 -9.97 -10.18 -9.03
C CYS A 189 -10.09 -11.69 -9.20
N ARG A 190 -11.23 -12.27 -8.83
CA ARG A 190 -11.54 -13.62 -9.27
C ARG A 190 -11.58 -13.65 -10.80
N ASP A 191 -10.98 -14.67 -11.37
CA ASP A 191 -11.29 -15.10 -12.73
C ASP A 191 -12.75 -15.57 -12.72
N GLU A 192 -13.69 -14.64 -12.96
CA GLU A 192 -15.04 -15.05 -13.34
C GLU A 192 -14.86 -15.84 -14.63
N LYS A 193 -14.95 -17.18 -14.55
CA LYS A 193 -15.11 -18.02 -15.74
C LYS A 193 -16.11 -17.29 -16.63
N ARG A 194 -15.64 -16.84 -17.79
CA ARG A 194 -16.43 -16.10 -18.80
C ARG A 194 -17.60 -16.98 -19.24
N THR A 195 -18.66 -17.02 -18.44
CA THR A 195 -19.95 -17.56 -18.82
C THR A 195 -20.56 -16.49 -19.70
N GLY A 196 -20.62 -16.80 -21.00
CA GLY A 196 -20.89 -15.84 -22.05
C GLY A 196 -22.19 -15.07 -21.83
N LYS A 197 -22.08 -13.84 -21.33
CA LYS A 197 -23.03 -12.77 -21.60
C LYS A 197 -22.23 -11.51 -21.91
N ARG A 198 -22.24 -11.17 -23.20
CA ARG A 198 -21.72 -9.93 -23.78
C ARG A 198 -22.35 -8.76 -23.02
N ARG A 199 -21.65 -8.21 -22.02
CA ARG A 199 -22.08 -6.97 -21.36
C ARG A 199 -21.86 -5.84 -22.35
N ILE A 200 -22.97 -5.28 -22.83
CA ILE A 200 -22.99 -4.07 -23.65
C ILE A 200 -22.29 -2.97 -22.85
N ASN A 201 -21.22 -2.44 -23.42
CA ASN A 201 -20.37 -1.42 -22.82
C ASN A 201 -21.12 -0.08 -22.84
N LYS A 202 -21.89 0.24 -21.79
CA LYS A 202 -22.34 1.62 -21.58
C LYS A 202 -21.15 2.40 -21.05
N ARG A 203 -20.46 3.11 -21.95
CA ARG A 203 -19.52 4.18 -21.60
C ARG A 203 -20.28 5.19 -20.74
N VAL A 204 -19.98 5.24 -19.44
CA VAL A 204 -20.35 6.38 -18.61
C VAL A 204 -19.11 7.28 -18.60
N SER A 205 -19.12 8.33 -19.41
CA SER A 205 -18.03 9.30 -19.46
C SER A 205 -18.11 10.21 -18.25
N TRP A 206 -17.25 9.97 -17.26
CA TRP A 206 -16.88 10.97 -16.26
C TRP A 206 -15.46 11.42 -16.59
N ALA A 207 -15.28 12.02 -17.76
CA ALA A 207 -14.12 12.85 -18.03
C ALA A 207 -14.64 14.29 -17.91
N MET A 208 -14.35 14.92 -16.77
CA MET A 208 -14.29 16.37 -16.75
C MET A 208 -12.93 16.74 -17.33
N ASP A 209 -12.93 17.49 -18.43
CA ASP A 209 -11.72 17.96 -19.07
C ASP A 209 -10.96 18.90 -18.12
N MET A 210 -9.66 18.66 -17.96
CA MET A 210 -8.78 19.43 -17.06
C MET A 210 -8.66 20.92 -17.45
N GLU A 211 -9.11 21.30 -18.66
CA GLU A 211 -9.13 22.69 -19.12
C GLU A 211 -10.19 23.55 -18.40
N ASP A 212 -11.27 22.94 -17.89
CA ASP A 212 -12.36 23.66 -17.18
C ASP A 212 -11.95 24.17 -15.78
N ILE A 213 -10.84 23.66 -15.22
CA ILE A 213 -10.39 24.03 -13.87
C ILE A 213 -9.52 25.30 -13.90
N LEU A 214 -8.91 25.64 -15.03
CA LEU A 214 -7.91 26.71 -15.10
C LEU A 214 -8.48 28.08 -15.49
N GLN A 215 -9.82 28.23 -15.57
CA GLN A 215 -10.48 29.50 -15.91
C GLN A 215 -11.44 30.05 -14.84
N ARG A 216 -11.31 29.64 -13.57
CA ARG A 216 -12.07 30.24 -12.47
C ARG A 216 -11.20 30.98 -11.47
#